data_AF-A0A0L7LR84-F1
#
_entry.id   AF-A0A0L7LR84-F1
#
_cell.length_a   1.000
_cell.length_b   1.000
_cell.length_c   1.000
_cell.angle_alpha   90.00
_cell.angle_beta   90.00
_cell.angle_gamma   90.00
#
_symmetry.space_group_name_H-M   'P 1'
#
loop_
_entity.id
_entity.type
_entity.pdbx_description
1 polymer ?
#
loop_
_entity_poly.entity_id
_entity_poly.type
_entity_poly.pdbx_seq_one_letter_code
_entity_poly.pdbx_strand_id
1 'polypeptide(L)'
;MYICRKSIDNPVPRFDKNLEEFFSISQACIQQAQSAAHYLPLSVIPSRLDSGPSTQETTLSYPQYLNTVRLQISYAKDIHDTLVAAAQNISPAE
;
A
#
# COMPACT_ATOMS: atom_id res chain seq x y z
N MET A 1 -32.54 22.18 -13.79
CA MET A 1 -33.15 21.29 -14.80
C MET A 1 -32.38 21.45 -16.09
N TYR A 2 -31.50 20.50 -16.39
CA TYR A 2 -30.90 20.08 -17.68
C TYR A 2 -29.71 19.16 -17.30
N ILE A 3 -29.58 17.87 -17.58
CA ILE A 3 -30.43 16.85 -18.17
C ILE A 3 -29.94 15.53 -17.52
N CYS A 4 -30.73 14.89 -16.66
CA CYS A 4 -30.63 13.45 -16.46
C CYS A 4 -31.21 12.82 -17.73
N ARG A 5 -30.38 12.60 -18.76
CA ARG A 5 -30.78 11.84 -19.92
C ARG A 5 -30.81 10.39 -19.45
N LYS A 6 -32.01 9.85 -19.23
CA LYS A 6 -32.22 8.40 -19.29
C LYS A 6 -31.65 7.92 -20.63
N SER A 7 -30.47 7.33 -20.61
CA SER A 7 -30.07 6.35 -21.61
C SER A 7 -30.35 4.99 -20.99
N ILE A 8 -31.55 4.50 -21.29
CA ILE A 8 -31.93 3.10 -21.12
C ILE A 8 -31.07 2.27 -22.10
N ASP A 9 -30.63 1.11 -21.62
CA ASP A 9 -30.12 -0.03 -22.39
C ASP A 9 -28.76 0.07 -23.09
N ASN A 10 -27.70 0.26 -22.31
CA ASN A 10 -26.49 -0.53 -22.53
C ASN A 10 -25.81 -0.70 -21.16
N PRO A 11 -25.60 -1.92 -20.62
CA PRO A 11 -24.62 -2.06 -19.54
C PRO A 11 -23.33 -1.48 -20.11
N VAL A 12 -22.78 -0.42 -19.50
CA VAL A 12 -21.52 0.16 -19.96
C VAL A 12 -20.45 -0.56 -19.13
N PRO A 13 -19.94 -1.74 -19.59
CA PRO A 13 -19.00 -2.55 -18.80
C PRO A 13 -17.75 -1.78 -18.38
N ARG A 14 -17.45 -0.67 -19.08
CA ARG A 14 -16.35 0.23 -18.72
C ARG A 14 -16.61 1.01 -17.43
N PHE A 15 -17.84 1.48 -17.18
CA PHE A 15 -18.14 2.24 -15.96
C PHE A 15 -18.10 1.34 -14.73
N ASP A 16 -18.75 0.17 -14.81
CA ASP A 16 -18.76 -0.81 -13.71
C ASP A 16 -17.34 -1.30 -13.38
N LYS A 17 -16.50 -1.54 -14.39
CA LYS A 17 -15.09 -1.89 -14.19
C LYS A 17 -14.30 -0.79 -13.48
N ASN A 18 -14.45 0.47 -13.90
CA ASN A 18 -13.77 1.59 -13.26
C ASN A 18 -14.25 1.78 -11.81
N LEU A 19 -15.53 1.51 -11.56
CA LEU A 19 -16.15 1.62 -10.24
C LEU A 19 -15.67 0.49 -9.32
N GLU A 20 -15.59 -0.74 -9.82
CA GLU A 20 -14.98 -1.88 -9.12
C GLU A 20 -13.51 -1.60 -8.76
N GLU A 21 -12.72 -1.10 -9.72
CA GLU A 21 -11.32 -0.71 -9.49
C GLU A 21 -11.21 0.38 -8.42
N PHE A 22 -12.07 1.40 -8.48
CA PHE A 22 -12.14 2.45 -7.47
C PHE A 22 -12.44 1.89 -6.06
N PHE A 23 -13.41 0.97 -5.95
CA PHE A 23 -13.72 0.33 -4.66
C PHE A 23 -12.58 -0.53 -4.15
N SER A 24 -11.91 -1.28 -5.04
CA SER A 24 -10.73 -2.07 -4.69
C SER A 24 -9.61 -1.18 -4.12
N ILE A 25 -9.32 -0.06 -4.79
CA ILE A 25 -8.31 0.91 -4.31
C ILE A 25 -8.73 1.54 -2.98
N SER A 26 -10.01 1.88 -2.83
CA SER A 26 -10.54 2.48 -1.59
C SER A 26 -10.42 1.54 -0.40
N GLN A 27 -10.77 0.26 -0.58
CA GLN A 27 -10.61 -0.77 0.46
C GLN A 27 -9.14 -0.98 0.81
N ALA A 28 -8.26 -1.05 -0.19
CA ALA A 28 -6.83 -1.17 0.03
C ALA A 28 -6.27 0.02 0.83
N CYS A 29 -6.72 1.25 0.54
CA CYS A 29 -6.31 2.45 1.27
C CYS A 29 -6.74 2.42 2.75
N ILE A 30 -7.97 1.99 3.04
CA ILE A 30 -8.47 1.83 4.41
C ILE A 30 -7.63 0.79 5.16
N GLN A 31 -7.40 -0.36 4.53
CA GLN A 31 -6.61 -1.43 5.11
C GLN A 31 -5.18 -0.96 5.38
N GLN A 32 -4.58 -0.22 4.45
CA GLN A 32 -3.24 0.34 4.60
C GLN A 32 -3.15 1.31 5.79
N ALA A 33 -4.16 2.15 6.00
CA ALA A 33 -4.21 3.06 7.16
C ALA A 33 -4.31 2.29 8.49
N GLN A 34 -5.15 1.26 8.55
CA GLN A 34 -5.28 0.40 9.74
C GLN A 34 -3.99 -0.36 10.03
N SER A 35 -3.38 -0.96 9.00
CA SER A 35 -2.11 -1.67 9.13
C SER A 35 -0.99 -0.73 9.56
N ALA A 36 -0.91 0.48 9.02
CA ALA A 36 0.06 1.48 9.46
C ALA A 36 -0.12 1.81 10.96
N ALA A 37 -1.35 2.03 11.42
CA ALA A 37 -1.62 2.32 12.83
C ALA A 37 -1.31 1.14 13.78
N HIS A 38 -1.39 -0.09 13.29
CA HIS A 38 -1.16 -1.28 14.10
C HIS A 38 0.32 -1.71 14.16
N TYR A 39 1.01 -1.67 13.02
CA TYR A 39 2.37 -2.21 12.89
C TYR A 39 3.47 -1.15 12.99
N LEU A 40 3.15 0.13 12.84
CA LEU A 40 4.15 1.20 13.00
C LEU A 40 4.04 1.85 14.38
N PRO A 41 5.18 2.14 15.02
CA PRO A 41 5.22 2.88 16.28
C PRO A 41 5.01 4.40 16.08
N LEU A 42 4.82 4.86 14.84
CA LEU A 42 4.71 6.27 14.48
C LEU A 42 3.40 6.53 13.73
N SER A 43 2.79 7.68 13.98
CA SER A 43 1.57 8.09 13.30
C SER A 43 1.90 8.63 11.91
N VAL A 44 1.16 8.19 10.89
CA VAL A 44 1.35 8.62 9.49
C VAL A 44 0.35 9.72 9.18
N ILE A 45 0.82 10.83 8.60
CA ILE A 45 -0.04 11.92 8.12
C ILE A 45 -0.12 11.84 6.59
N PRO A 46 -1.17 11.24 6.00
CA PRO A 46 -1.21 10.95 4.56
C PRO A 46 -1.25 12.21 3.69
N SER A 47 -1.83 13.29 4.19
CA SER A 47 -1.93 14.58 3.51
C SER A 47 -0.62 15.37 3.51
N ARG A 48 0.35 14.98 4.35
CA ARG A 48 1.65 15.66 4.42
C ARG A 48 2.58 15.05 3.39
N LEU A 49 2.79 15.77 2.29
CA LEU A 49 3.72 15.41 1.22
C LEU A 49 5.11 16.03 1.38
N ASP A 50 5.28 16.91 2.38
CA ASP A 50 6.58 17.49 2.69
C ASP A 50 7.56 16.39 3.11
N SER A 51 8.72 16.40 2.46
CA SER A 51 9.79 15.42 2.68
C SER A 51 10.86 15.93 3.63
N GLY A 52 10.66 17.14 4.18
CA GLY A 52 11.56 17.76 5.15
C GLY A 52 11.63 16.98 6.47
N PRO A 53 12.64 17.28 7.31
CA PRO A 53 12.73 16.70 8.65
C PRO A 53 11.42 16.99 9.40
N SER A 54 10.78 15.94 9.91
CA SER A 54 9.60 16.13 10.73
C SER A 54 10.02 16.88 12.00
N THR A 55 9.39 18.02 12.26
CA THR A 55 9.57 18.75 13.52
C THR A 55 8.97 18.00 14.71
N GLN A 56 8.23 16.93 14.45
CA GLN A 56 7.67 16.01 15.44
C GLN A 56 8.31 14.64 15.26
N GLU A 57 9.05 14.19 16.28
CA GLU A 57 9.73 12.88 16.28
C GLU A 57 8.75 11.69 16.27
N THR A 58 7.45 11.93 16.47
CA THR A 58 6.41 10.92 16.60
C THR A 58 5.51 10.78 15.37
N THR A 59 5.74 11.55 14.31
CA THR A 59 4.90 11.52 13.09
C THR A 59 5.71 11.42 11.79
N LEU A 60 5.19 10.65 10.85
CA LEU A 60 5.75 10.44 9.50
C LEU A 60 4.91 11.15 8.44
N SER A 61 5.59 11.76 7.46
CA SER A 61 4.94 12.18 6.21
C SER A 61 4.67 10.99 5.30
N TYR A 62 3.77 11.14 4.32
CA TYR A 62 3.44 10.03 3.42
C TYR A 62 4.65 9.52 2.61
N PRO A 63 5.51 10.38 2.04
CA PRO A 63 6.74 9.92 1.39
C PRO A 63 7.71 9.19 2.34
N GLN A 64 7.84 9.67 3.58
CA GLN A 64 8.68 9.02 4.59
C GLN A 64 8.14 7.63 4.94
N TYR A 65 6.84 7.51 5.17
CA TYR A 65 6.17 6.24 5.39
C TYR A 65 6.42 5.26 4.22
N LEU A 66 6.27 5.70 2.97
CA LEU A 66 6.53 4.85 1.81
C LEU A 66 7.98 4.35 1.77
N ASN A 67 8.95 5.21 2.12
CA ASN A 67 10.34 4.80 2.20
C ASN A 67 10.58 3.77 3.33
N THR A 68 9.97 3.96 4.50
CA THR A 68 10.04 3.01 5.62
C THR A 68 9.49 1.63 5.20
N VAL A 69 8.31 1.60 4.57
CA VAL A 69 7.69 0.34 4.12
C VAL A 69 8.57 -0.37 3.08
N ARG A 70 9.12 0.36 2.10
CA ARG A 70 10.04 -0.22 1.11
C ARG A 70 11.28 -0.82 1.76
N LEU A 71 11.86 -0.12 2.74
CA LEU A 71 13.03 -0.61 3.47
C LEU A 71 12.70 -1.90 4.24
N GLN A 72 11.56 -1.94 4.93
CA GLN A 72 11.09 -3.12 5.65
C GLN A 72 10.88 -4.32 4.71
N ILE A 73 10.26 -4.10 3.54
CA ILE A 73 10.06 -5.15 2.53
C ILE A 73 11.42 -5.66 2.01
N SER A 74 12.35 -4.76 1.69
CA SER A 74 13.69 -5.14 1.23
C SER A 74 14.40 -5.98 2.28
N TYR A 75 14.37 -5.55 3.54
CA TYR A 75 15.02 -6.27 4.63
C TYR A 75 14.43 -7.66 4.86
N ALA A 76 13.09 -7.78 4.81
CA ALA A 76 12.42 -9.07 4.91
C ALA A 76 12.80 -10.01 3.75
N LYS A 77 12.92 -9.47 2.53
CA LYS A 77 13.39 -10.19 1.35
C LYS A 77 14.84 -10.66 1.53
N ASP A 78 15.73 -9.80 2.01
CA ASP A 78 17.14 -10.15 2.21
C ASP A 78 17.30 -11.28 3.24
N ILE A 79 16.51 -11.25 4.33
CA ILE A 79 16.45 -12.36 5.30
C ILE A 79 15.96 -13.64 4.62
N HIS A 80 14.85 -13.56 3.87
CA HIS A 80 14.30 -14.70 3.15
C HIS A 80 15.34 -15.32 2.19
N ASP A 81 15.97 -14.50 1.35
CA ASP A 81 16.94 -14.95 0.35
C ASP A 81 18.16 -15.59 1.03
N THR A 82 18.61 -15.03 2.15
CA THR A 82 19.68 -15.61 2.97
C THR A 82 19.29 -16.98 3.52
N LEU A 83 18.07 -17.13 4.06
CA LEU A 83 17.58 -18.39 4.60
C LEU A 83 17.39 -19.45 3.49
N VAL A 84 16.89 -19.06 2.33
CA VAL A 84 16.73 -19.96 1.16
C VAL A 84 18.10 -20.44 0.69
N ALA A 85 19.07 -19.54 0.54
CA ALA A 85 20.44 -19.93 0.16
C ALA A 85 21.07 -20.89 1.17
N ALA A 86 20.89 -20.63 2.48
CA ALA A 86 21.35 -21.53 3.52
C ALA A 86 20.67 -22.91 3.46
N ALA A 87 19.35 -22.95 3.29
CA ALA A 87 18.58 -24.20 3.20
C ALA A 87 18.98 -25.06 1.99
N GLN A 88 19.27 -24.42 0.85
CA GLN A 88 19.76 -25.10 -0.34
C GLN A 88 21.17 -25.69 -0.14
N ASN A 89 22.03 -25.01 0.63
CA ASN A 89 23.36 -25.52 0.97
C ASN A 89 23.33 -26.69 1.99
N ILE A 90 22.24 -26.84 2.75
CA ILE A 90 22.07 -27.90 3.75
C ILE A 90 21.37 -29.13 3.17
N SER A 91 20.62 -29.01 2.08
CA SER A 91 20.02 -30.16 1.41
C SER A 91 21.11 -30.94 0.66
N PRO A 92 21.49 -32.16 1.10
CA PRO A 92 22.35 -32.99 0.27
C PRO A 92 21.57 -33.32 -1.00
N ALA A 93 22.20 -33.07 -2.16
CA ALA A 93 21.75 -33.64 -3.41
C ALA A 93 21.87 -35.16 -3.28
N GLU A 94 20.78 -35.84 -2.96
CA GLU A 94 20.62 -37.27 -3.11
C GLU A 94 20.15 -37.58 -4.55
#